data_AF-A0AAW2A5V0-F1
#
_entry.id   AF-A0AAW2A5V0-F1
#
_cell.length_a   1.000
_cell.length_b   1.000
_cell.length_c   1.000
_cell.angle_alpha   90.00
_cell.angle_beta   90.00
_cell.angle_gamma   90.00
#
_symmetry.space_group_name_H-M   'P 1'
#
loop_
_entity.id
_entity.type
_entity.pdbx_description
1 polymer ?
#
loop_
_entity_poly.entity_id
_entity_poly.type
_entity_poly.pdbx_seq_one_letter_code
_entity_poly.pdbx_strand_id
1 'polypeptide(L)'
;MFSMDVQTNSGASARAERKEREKAKIIQREKQRQTVKTISQILQKCDGERTQEERSLLQAHQDTVQELSRRQSRRHLLKRKLEEVFDEADNLKTKVKQLAEAVQQAKHVVIYTGAGISTAASIPDYRGPNGVWTQLQKGHSVSTSDLSRAEPTLTHMCIWMLHKFKMVQHVVSQNCDGLHLRSGLPRHALSELHGNMFIEVCASCSPAREFIRLFDVTERTALHRHGTGRLCPHCRAELRDTIVHFGERGTLEQPLNWKGAAEAAQQADVILCLGSSLKVLKKYSCLWCMNRPANRRPKLYIVNLQWTPKDNLATLKIHGKCDAVMALLMEELGLEIPVYNRSQDPIFSLAKPLCPQEQKSHTRKEIVPPAALEDVSQEVQAQGEGTAVQGGWFGRGYSKARRKKKTL
;
A
#
# COMPACT_ATOMS: atom_id res chain seq x y z
N MET A 1 -13.51 46.40 -75.13
CA MET A 1 -12.97 45.03 -75.04
C MET A 1 -12.42 44.86 -73.63
N PHE A 2 -13.25 44.39 -72.70
CA PHE A 2 -12.85 44.13 -71.30
C PHE A 2 -12.38 42.68 -71.20
N SER A 3 -11.16 42.45 -70.72
CA SER A 3 -10.68 41.11 -70.35
C SER A 3 -10.61 41.04 -68.84
N MET A 4 -11.34 40.09 -68.26
CA MET A 4 -11.41 39.80 -66.82
C MET A 4 -10.21 38.94 -66.42
N ASP A 5 -9.42 39.42 -65.46
CA ASP A 5 -8.44 38.59 -64.75
C ASP A 5 -9.15 37.67 -63.76
N VAL A 6 -9.06 36.36 -64.02
CA VAL A 6 -9.57 35.31 -63.12
C VAL A 6 -8.49 34.95 -62.10
N GLN A 7 -8.66 35.42 -60.87
CA GLN A 7 -7.94 34.91 -59.71
C GLN A 7 -8.30 33.44 -59.49
N THR A 8 -7.35 32.52 -59.75
CA THR A 8 -7.51 31.09 -59.44
C THR A 8 -6.74 30.69 -58.19
N ASN A 9 -7.51 30.46 -57.12
CA ASN A 9 -7.54 29.22 -56.34
C ASN A 9 -6.22 28.70 -55.71
N SER A 10 -5.65 29.43 -54.75
CA SER A 10 -4.52 28.98 -53.91
C SER A 10 -4.89 28.04 -52.75
N GLY A 11 -6.18 27.76 -52.51
CA GLY A 11 -6.66 27.00 -51.34
C GLY A 11 -6.69 25.46 -51.50
N ALA A 12 -6.84 24.94 -52.73
CA ALA A 12 -6.97 23.51 -53.00
C ALA A 12 -5.64 22.75 -52.97
N SER A 13 -4.56 23.39 -53.47
CA SER A 13 -3.20 22.81 -53.51
C SER A 13 -2.64 22.56 -52.11
N ALA A 14 -2.82 23.52 -51.19
CA ALA A 14 -2.35 23.42 -49.82
C ALA A 14 -2.98 22.24 -49.04
N ARG A 15 -4.22 21.86 -49.37
CA ARG A 15 -4.93 20.72 -48.73
C ARG A 15 -4.40 19.38 -49.22
N ALA A 16 -4.09 19.25 -50.52
CA ALA A 16 -3.52 18.05 -51.10
C ALA A 16 -2.11 17.78 -50.55
N GLU A 17 -1.25 18.79 -50.53
CA GLU A 17 0.10 18.70 -49.95
C GLU A 17 0.06 18.33 -48.46
N ARG A 18 -0.90 18.88 -47.69
CA ARG A 18 -1.07 18.52 -46.28
C ARG A 18 -1.41 17.05 -46.09
N LYS A 19 -2.32 16.50 -46.92
CA LYS A 19 -2.72 15.09 -46.88
C LYS A 19 -1.56 14.16 -47.24
N GLU A 20 -0.72 14.57 -48.18
CA GLU A 20 0.44 13.82 -48.63
C GLU A 20 1.56 13.79 -47.57
N ARG A 21 1.85 14.95 -46.94
CA ARG A 21 2.74 15.03 -45.78
C ARG A 21 2.25 14.16 -44.62
N GLU A 22 0.94 14.08 -44.41
CA GLU A 22 0.34 13.24 -43.37
C GLU A 22 0.46 11.74 -43.68
N LYS A 23 0.22 11.33 -44.93
CA LYS A 23 0.49 9.96 -45.40
C LYS A 23 1.96 9.57 -45.25
N ALA A 24 2.89 10.44 -45.65
CA ALA A 24 4.32 10.19 -45.51
C ALA A 24 4.74 10.00 -44.04
N LYS A 25 4.17 10.80 -43.13
CA LYS A 25 4.36 10.61 -41.68
C LYS A 25 3.83 9.27 -41.17
N ILE A 26 2.69 8.80 -41.69
CA ILE A 26 2.14 7.48 -41.31
C ILE A 26 3.08 6.37 -41.76
N ILE A 27 3.51 6.37 -43.02
CA ILE A 27 4.43 5.37 -43.59
C ILE A 27 5.76 5.35 -42.82
N GLN A 28 6.32 6.53 -42.52
CA GLN A 28 7.56 6.63 -41.74
C GLN A 28 7.40 6.04 -40.33
N ARG A 29 6.25 6.27 -39.67
CA ARG A 29 5.95 5.69 -38.35
C ARG A 29 5.78 4.17 -38.41
N GLU A 30 5.18 3.63 -39.47
CA GLU A 30 5.07 2.19 -39.68
C GLU A 30 6.44 1.54 -39.91
N LYS A 31 7.28 2.13 -40.76
CA LYS A 31 8.66 1.68 -40.97
C LYS A 31 9.44 1.67 -39.65
N GLN A 32 9.35 2.74 -38.87
CA GLN A 32 10.00 2.81 -37.56
C GLN A 32 9.48 1.74 -36.59
N ARG A 33 8.17 1.47 -36.56
CA ARG A 33 7.60 0.38 -35.74
C ARG A 33 8.12 -0.98 -36.17
N GLN A 34 8.25 -1.23 -37.48
CA GLN A 34 8.76 -2.48 -38.00
C GLN A 34 10.25 -2.66 -37.67
N THR A 35 11.05 -1.60 -37.77
CA THR A 35 12.46 -1.59 -37.33
C THR A 35 12.56 -1.94 -35.84
N VAL A 36 11.78 -1.28 -34.98
CA VAL A 36 11.74 -1.57 -33.53
C VAL A 36 11.35 -3.02 -33.26
N LYS A 37 10.36 -3.56 -33.97
CA LYS A 37 9.91 -4.96 -33.82
C LYS A 37 11.01 -5.94 -34.19
N THR A 38 11.67 -5.72 -35.34
CA THR A 38 12.75 -6.56 -35.86
C THR A 38 13.95 -6.56 -34.91
N ILE A 39 14.42 -5.37 -34.51
CA ILE A 39 15.53 -5.25 -33.54
C ILE A 39 15.16 -5.92 -32.22
N SER A 40 13.92 -5.75 -31.73
CA SER A 40 13.47 -6.41 -30.51
C SER A 40 13.46 -7.93 -30.59
N GLN A 41 13.26 -8.52 -31.78
CA GLN A 41 13.33 -9.97 -31.97
C GLN A 41 14.78 -10.45 -32.00
N ILE A 42 15.66 -9.70 -32.66
CA ILE A 42 17.11 -10.01 -32.71
C ILE A 42 17.72 -9.96 -31.30
N LEU A 43 17.33 -8.97 -30.48
CA LEU A 43 17.82 -8.83 -29.09
C LEU A 43 17.34 -9.95 -28.14
N GLN A 44 16.38 -10.78 -28.56
CA GLN A 44 15.99 -11.97 -27.78
C GLN A 44 16.93 -13.16 -28.00
N LYS A 45 17.69 -13.17 -29.10
CA LYS A 45 18.69 -14.20 -29.39
C LYS A 45 19.95 -13.99 -28.58
N CYS A 46 20.62 -15.07 -28.20
CA CYS A 46 21.96 -14.98 -27.62
C CYS A 46 22.95 -14.41 -28.67
N ASP A 47 24.01 -13.72 -28.22
CA ASP A 47 24.96 -13.05 -29.13
C ASP A 47 25.59 -14.01 -30.17
N GLY A 48 25.78 -15.28 -29.79
CA GLY A 48 26.30 -16.34 -30.66
C GLY A 48 25.32 -16.85 -31.73
N GLU A 49 24.01 -16.62 -31.57
CA GLU A 49 22.95 -17.13 -32.47
C GLU A 49 22.53 -16.11 -33.53
N ARG A 50 23.11 -14.91 -33.50
CA ARG A 50 22.76 -13.82 -34.43
C ARG A 50 23.54 -13.94 -35.74
N THR A 51 22.84 -13.87 -36.87
CA THR A 51 23.47 -13.88 -38.20
C THR A 51 24.27 -12.60 -38.45
N GLN A 52 25.09 -12.59 -39.50
CA GLN A 52 25.89 -11.42 -39.86
C GLN A 52 25.00 -10.24 -40.30
N GLU A 53 23.88 -10.50 -40.98
CA GLU A 53 22.90 -9.49 -41.36
C GLU A 53 22.24 -8.88 -40.11
N GLU A 54 21.89 -9.70 -39.13
CA GLU A 54 21.31 -9.24 -37.87
C GLU A 54 22.27 -8.36 -37.08
N ARG A 55 23.56 -8.74 -37.01
CA ARG A 55 24.61 -7.91 -36.38
C ARG A 55 24.77 -6.58 -37.08
N SER A 56 24.77 -6.58 -38.41
CA SER A 56 24.86 -5.36 -39.23
C SER A 56 23.64 -4.45 -39.01
N LEU A 57 22.45 -5.03 -38.91
CA LEU A 57 21.22 -4.29 -38.65
C LEU A 57 21.19 -3.67 -37.24
N LEU A 58 21.70 -4.38 -36.22
CA LEU A 58 21.86 -3.82 -34.88
C LEU A 58 22.84 -2.63 -34.89
N GLN A 59 23.95 -2.74 -35.65
CA GLN A 59 24.94 -1.68 -35.78
C GLN A 59 24.40 -0.45 -36.54
N ALA A 60 23.57 -0.66 -37.57
CA ALA A 60 22.92 0.42 -38.29
C ALA A 60 21.86 1.18 -37.46
N HIS A 61 21.38 0.60 -36.36
CA HIS A 61 20.30 1.14 -35.53
C HIS A 61 20.66 1.20 -34.03
N GLN A 62 21.90 1.60 -33.71
CA GLN A 62 22.42 1.65 -32.33
C GLN A 62 21.50 2.37 -31.33
N ASP A 63 20.92 3.52 -31.68
CA ASP A 63 20.01 4.26 -30.79
C ASP A 63 18.78 3.42 -30.39
N THR A 64 18.24 2.66 -31.35
CA THR A 64 17.08 1.79 -31.11
C THR A 64 17.48 0.59 -30.25
N VAL A 65 18.67 0.04 -30.49
CA VAL A 65 19.24 -1.05 -29.68
C VAL A 65 19.45 -0.61 -28.23
N GLN A 66 20.07 0.56 -28.02
CA GLN A 66 20.32 1.11 -26.68
C GLN A 66 19.00 1.35 -25.94
N GLU A 67 18.01 1.97 -26.58
CA GLU A 67 16.71 2.23 -25.95
C GLU A 67 15.95 0.92 -25.63
N LEU A 68 15.95 -0.06 -26.53
CA LEU A 68 15.31 -1.37 -26.30
C LEU A 68 16.01 -2.15 -25.19
N SER A 69 17.35 -2.18 -25.18
CA SER A 69 18.15 -2.82 -24.14
C SER A 69 17.88 -2.16 -22.78
N ARG A 70 17.86 -0.82 -22.70
CA ARG A 70 17.50 -0.08 -21.49
C ARG A 70 16.09 -0.42 -21.00
N ARG A 71 15.12 -0.55 -21.92
CA ARG A 71 13.75 -0.98 -21.59
C ARG A 71 13.72 -2.41 -21.04
N GLN A 72 14.48 -3.33 -21.65
CA GLN A 72 14.59 -4.72 -21.21
C GLN A 72 15.21 -4.81 -19.82
N SER A 73 16.38 -4.19 -19.59
CA SER A 73 17.03 -4.13 -18.28
C SER A 73 16.10 -3.54 -17.21
N ARG A 74 15.39 -2.45 -17.53
CA ARG A 74 14.40 -1.86 -16.62
C ARG A 74 13.24 -2.82 -16.31
N ARG A 75 12.73 -3.56 -17.30
CA ARG A 75 11.69 -4.58 -17.09
C ARG A 75 12.19 -5.71 -16.20
N HIS A 76 13.40 -6.23 -16.43
CA HIS A 76 14.01 -7.26 -15.58
C HIS A 76 14.20 -6.77 -14.15
N LEU A 77 14.73 -5.55 -13.97
CA LEU A 77 14.88 -4.96 -12.64
C LEU A 77 13.53 -4.82 -11.92
N LEU A 78 12.48 -4.36 -12.62
CA LEU A 78 11.15 -4.24 -12.05
C LEU A 78 10.54 -5.59 -11.70
N LYS A 79 10.77 -6.63 -12.52
CA LYS A 79 10.33 -8.00 -12.24
C LYS A 79 11.01 -8.54 -10.98
N ARG A 80 12.34 -8.44 -10.89
CA ARG A 80 13.11 -8.85 -9.70
C ARG A 80 12.67 -8.14 -8.41
N LYS A 81 12.25 -6.88 -8.50
CA LYS A 81 11.73 -6.12 -7.34
C LYS A 81 10.35 -6.58 -6.85
N LEU A 82 9.64 -7.39 -7.62
CA LEU A 82 8.34 -7.96 -7.25
C LEU A 82 8.44 -9.42 -6.82
N GLU A 83 9.56 -10.07 -7.10
CA GLU A 83 9.82 -11.44 -6.66
C GLU A 83 9.92 -11.47 -5.12
N GLU A 84 9.30 -12.49 -4.53
CA GLU A 84 9.47 -12.80 -3.12
C GLU A 84 10.76 -13.59 -2.95
N VAL A 85 11.56 -13.16 -1.99
CA VAL A 85 12.79 -13.82 -1.57
C VAL A 85 12.55 -14.36 -0.17
N PHE A 86 13.17 -15.50 0.14
CA PHE A 86 13.14 -16.12 1.46
C PHE A 86 14.59 -16.41 1.87
N ASP A 87 14.96 -16.04 3.10
CA ASP A 87 16.22 -16.46 3.69
C ASP A 87 16.08 -17.91 4.13
N GLU A 88 17.11 -18.72 3.88
CA GLU A 88 17.20 -20.10 4.39
C GLU A 88 17.13 -20.13 5.93
N ALA A 89 16.67 -21.25 6.50
CA ALA A 89 16.33 -21.35 7.93
C ALA A 89 17.46 -20.90 8.88
N ASP A 90 18.70 -21.34 8.64
CA ASP A 90 19.85 -20.98 9.49
C ASP A 90 20.25 -19.51 9.36
N ASN A 91 20.18 -18.97 8.14
CA ASN A 91 20.41 -17.56 7.88
C ASN A 91 19.32 -16.70 8.54
N LEU A 92 18.06 -17.14 8.45
CA LEU A 92 16.93 -16.48 9.09
C LEU A 92 17.14 -16.39 10.60
N LYS A 93 17.46 -17.50 11.27
CA LYS A 93 17.77 -17.52 12.72
C LYS A 93 18.92 -16.59 13.07
N THR A 94 20.02 -16.65 12.31
CA THR A 94 21.20 -15.78 12.53
C THR A 94 20.83 -14.30 12.43
N LYS A 95 20.04 -13.92 11.43
CA LYS A 95 19.57 -12.54 11.25
C LYS A 95 18.60 -12.12 12.35
N VAL A 96 17.71 -13.01 12.80
CA VAL A 96 16.78 -12.71 13.89
C VAL A 96 17.53 -12.50 15.20
N LYS A 97 18.58 -13.28 15.48
CA LYS A 97 19.45 -13.04 16.63
C LYS A 97 20.11 -11.66 16.60
N GLN A 98 20.63 -11.24 15.44
CA GLN A 98 21.16 -9.87 15.27
C GLN A 98 20.10 -8.79 15.47
N LEU A 99 18.85 -9.05 15.05
CA LEU A 99 17.74 -8.15 15.31
C LEU A 99 17.39 -8.10 16.80
N ALA A 100 17.39 -9.24 17.49
CA ALA A 100 17.13 -9.33 18.92
C ALA A 100 18.16 -8.54 19.73
N GLU A 101 19.45 -8.71 19.44
CA GLU A 101 20.54 -7.92 20.04
C GLU A 101 20.34 -6.42 19.82
N ALA A 102 19.95 -6.02 18.61
CA ALA A 102 19.71 -4.61 18.29
C ALA A 102 18.51 -4.04 19.06
N VAL A 103 17.43 -4.81 19.21
CA VAL A 103 16.24 -4.41 19.98
C VAL A 103 16.57 -4.31 21.47
N GLN A 104 17.34 -5.26 22.02
CA GLN A 104 17.75 -5.25 23.44
C GLN A 104 18.67 -4.07 23.78
N GLN A 105 19.57 -3.69 22.87
CA GLN A 105 20.52 -2.59 23.09
C GLN A 105 19.93 -1.21 22.79
N ALA A 106 18.80 -1.14 22.07
CA ALA A 106 18.17 0.11 21.68
C ALA A 106 17.54 0.81 22.88
N LYS A 107 17.66 2.15 22.92
CA LYS A 107 16.94 2.99 23.87
C LYS A 107 15.57 3.37 23.36
N HIS A 108 15.41 3.48 22.04
CA HIS A 108 14.16 3.92 21.43
C HIS A 108 13.91 3.22 20.08
N VAL A 109 13.14 2.13 20.13
CA VAL A 109 12.67 1.38 18.97
C VAL A 109 11.34 1.92 18.49
N VAL A 110 11.27 2.21 17.19
CA VAL A 110 10.02 2.55 16.50
C VAL A 110 9.74 1.50 15.42
N ILE A 111 8.52 0.98 15.42
CA ILE A 111 8.09 -0.02 14.43
C ILE A 111 7.25 0.63 13.34
N TYR A 112 7.60 0.37 12.08
CA TYR A 112 6.82 0.80 10.91
C TYR A 112 6.12 -0.41 10.29
N THR A 113 4.80 -0.40 10.23
CA THR A 113 4.03 -1.53 9.69
C THR A 113 3.35 -1.23 8.36
N GLY A 114 3.14 -2.28 7.57
CA GLY A 114 2.34 -2.25 6.35
C GLY A 114 1.50 -3.51 6.22
N ALA A 115 0.73 -3.60 5.13
CA ALA A 115 -0.32 -4.62 4.98
C ALA A 115 0.21 -6.06 5.03
N GLY A 116 1.51 -6.28 4.82
CA GLY A 116 2.15 -7.59 4.92
C GLY A 116 2.05 -8.24 6.30
N ILE A 117 1.83 -7.49 7.38
CA ILE A 117 1.60 -8.06 8.72
C ILE A 117 0.18 -8.59 8.93
N SER A 118 -0.76 -8.22 8.06
CA SER A 118 -2.18 -8.57 8.13
C SER A 118 -2.57 -9.67 7.15
N THR A 119 -1.65 -10.13 6.29
CA THR A 119 -1.92 -11.17 5.29
C THR A 119 -2.30 -12.52 5.91
N ALA A 120 -1.73 -12.85 7.07
CA ALA A 120 -2.09 -14.05 7.82
C ALA A 120 -3.52 -13.99 8.40
N ALA A 121 -4.09 -12.80 8.58
CA ALA A 121 -5.50 -12.59 8.96
C ALA A 121 -6.44 -12.58 7.74
N SER A 122 -5.99 -13.10 6.59
CA SER A 122 -6.72 -13.09 5.31
C SER A 122 -7.07 -11.68 4.79
N ILE A 123 -6.39 -10.64 5.28
CA ILE A 123 -6.46 -9.30 4.72
C ILE A 123 -5.45 -9.21 3.58
N PRO A 124 -5.88 -9.00 2.31
CA PRO A 124 -4.94 -8.93 1.21
C PRO A 124 -4.01 -7.73 1.37
N ASP A 125 -2.73 -7.92 1.06
CA ASP A 125 -1.83 -6.78 0.94
C ASP A 125 -2.16 -5.96 -0.32
N TYR A 126 -1.38 -4.91 -0.56
CA TYR A 126 -1.57 -4.08 -1.74
C TYR A 126 -0.74 -4.51 -2.96
N ARG A 127 0.46 -5.09 -2.77
CA ARG A 127 1.50 -5.14 -3.81
C ARG A 127 2.26 -6.47 -3.90
N GLY A 128 1.97 -7.43 -3.02
CA GLY A 128 2.43 -8.80 -3.11
C GLY A 128 1.82 -9.53 -4.32
N PRO A 129 2.15 -10.81 -4.53
CA PRO A 129 1.69 -11.59 -5.67
C PRO A 129 0.16 -11.61 -5.83
N ASN A 130 -0.54 -11.63 -4.69
CA ASN A 130 -1.99 -11.61 -4.55
C ASN A 130 -2.55 -10.28 -4.05
N GLY A 131 -1.73 -9.24 -3.98
CA GLY A 131 -2.16 -7.94 -3.48
C GLY A 131 -3.19 -7.26 -4.37
N VAL A 132 -4.00 -6.38 -3.77
CA VAL A 132 -5.11 -5.70 -4.45
C VAL A 132 -4.68 -5.05 -5.76
N TRP A 133 -3.57 -4.30 -5.76
CA TRP A 133 -3.09 -3.66 -6.99
C TRP A 133 -2.50 -4.62 -8.00
N THR A 134 -1.87 -5.70 -7.53
CA THR A 134 -1.29 -6.71 -8.41
C THR A 134 -2.40 -7.44 -9.18
N GLN A 135 -3.50 -7.77 -8.50
CA GLN A 135 -4.66 -8.40 -9.13
C GLN A 135 -5.40 -7.43 -10.08
N LEU A 136 -5.61 -6.19 -9.66
CA LEU A 136 -6.22 -5.17 -10.53
C LEU A 136 -5.36 -4.90 -11.79
N GLN A 137 -4.03 -4.93 -11.70
CA GLN A 137 -3.14 -4.81 -12.86
C GLN A 137 -3.20 -6.01 -13.80
N LYS A 138 -3.49 -7.22 -13.27
CA LYS A 138 -3.71 -8.44 -14.04
C LYS A 138 -5.10 -8.50 -14.67
N GLY A 139 -5.99 -7.55 -14.35
CA GLY A 139 -7.37 -7.52 -14.84
C GLY A 139 -8.33 -8.40 -14.04
N HIS A 140 -7.90 -8.93 -12.89
CA HIS A 140 -8.76 -9.71 -12.01
C HIS A 140 -9.58 -8.78 -11.10
N SER A 141 -10.83 -9.17 -10.83
CA SER A 141 -11.61 -8.58 -9.73
C SER A 141 -11.07 -9.08 -8.41
N VAL A 142 -10.99 -8.19 -7.43
CA VAL A 142 -10.65 -8.56 -6.05
C VAL A 142 -11.94 -8.60 -5.27
N SER A 143 -12.39 -9.81 -4.95
CA SER A 143 -13.42 -10.03 -3.94
C SER A 143 -12.82 -9.67 -2.58
N THR A 144 -13.25 -8.56 -2.01
CA THR A 144 -12.94 -8.26 -0.61
C THR A 144 -13.91 -9.07 0.24
N SER A 145 -13.42 -10.18 0.82
CA SER A 145 -14.06 -10.79 1.97
C SER A 145 -14.38 -9.73 3.03
N ASP A 146 -15.41 -9.96 3.83
CA ASP A 146 -15.75 -9.05 4.92
C ASP A 146 -14.61 -9.03 5.96
N LEU A 147 -13.77 -8.00 5.86
CA LEU A 147 -12.56 -7.86 6.67
C LEU A 147 -12.84 -7.54 8.14
N SER A 148 -14.07 -7.15 8.46
CA SER A 148 -14.48 -6.82 9.84
C SER A 148 -14.22 -7.99 10.80
N ARG A 149 -14.23 -9.23 10.30
CA ARG A 149 -14.00 -10.45 11.09
C ARG A 149 -12.53 -10.77 11.34
N ALA A 150 -11.60 -10.09 10.67
CA ALA A 150 -10.17 -10.34 10.86
C ALA A 150 -9.78 -10.12 12.33
N GLU A 151 -8.87 -10.95 12.83
CA GLU A 151 -8.32 -10.84 14.18
C GLU A 151 -6.84 -10.43 14.10
N PRO A 152 -6.30 -9.78 15.14
CA PRO A 152 -4.88 -9.48 15.22
C PRO A 152 -4.01 -10.72 14.98
N THR A 153 -3.03 -10.60 14.08
CA THR A 153 -2.08 -11.68 13.80
C THR A 153 -1.07 -11.86 14.92
N LEU A 154 -0.28 -12.94 14.88
CA LEU A 154 0.84 -13.16 15.79
C LEU A 154 1.77 -11.94 15.83
N THR A 155 2.09 -11.34 14.68
CA THR A 155 2.89 -10.11 14.61
C THR A 155 2.27 -8.96 15.40
N HIS A 156 0.95 -8.74 15.32
CA HIS A 156 0.28 -7.67 16.08
C HIS A 156 0.39 -7.93 17.59
N MET A 157 0.22 -9.19 18.02
CA MET A 157 0.32 -9.58 19.42
C MET A 157 1.76 -9.45 19.95
N CYS A 158 2.77 -9.78 19.14
CA CYS A 158 4.18 -9.55 19.47
C CYS A 158 4.47 -8.05 19.65
N ILE A 159 4.00 -7.19 18.75
CA ILE A 159 4.20 -5.73 18.83
C ILE A 159 3.56 -5.17 20.11
N TRP A 160 2.34 -5.60 20.45
CA TRP A 160 1.70 -5.23 21.70
C TRP A 160 2.55 -5.65 22.91
N MET A 161 3.05 -6.88 22.92
CA MET A 161 3.87 -7.39 24.01
C MET A 161 5.21 -6.63 24.14
N LEU A 162 5.90 -6.36 23.04
CA LEU A 162 7.13 -5.56 23.03
C LEU A 162 6.90 -4.15 23.56
N HIS A 163 5.77 -3.52 23.22
CA HIS A 163 5.40 -2.24 23.79
C HIS A 163 5.10 -2.34 25.30
N LYS A 164 4.38 -3.39 25.72
CA LYS A 164 4.07 -3.65 27.14
C LYS A 164 5.34 -3.75 27.98
N PHE A 165 6.38 -4.41 27.47
CA PHE A 165 7.70 -4.52 28.07
C PHE A 165 8.63 -3.32 27.81
N LYS A 166 8.12 -2.22 27.25
CA LYS A 166 8.86 -0.98 26.99
C LYS A 166 10.06 -1.13 26.06
N MET A 167 10.10 -2.19 25.26
CA MET A 167 11.12 -2.39 24.23
C MET A 167 10.78 -1.62 22.95
N VAL A 168 9.50 -1.37 22.69
CA VAL A 168 9.01 -0.56 21.57
C VAL A 168 8.23 0.63 22.10
N GLN A 169 8.60 1.84 21.67
CA GLN A 169 8.00 3.08 22.18
C GLN A 169 6.85 3.57 21.30
N HIS A 170 6.90 3.31 19.99
CA HIS A 170 5.88 3.81 19.07
C HIS A 170 5.72 2.91 17.85
N VAL A 171 4.50 2.87 17.32
CA VAL A 171 4.16 2.17 16.07
C VAL A 171 3.60 3.16 15.07
N VAL A 172 4.22 3.20 13.88
CA VAL A 172 3.75 3.98 12.73
C VAL A 172 3.19 3.03 11.69
N SER A 173 1.87 2.99 11.57
CA SER A 173 1.16 2.06 10.69
C SER A 173 0.66 2.75 9.42
N GLN A 174 0.77 2.04 8.30
CA GLN A 174 0.09 2.37 7.03
C GLN A 174 -1.22 1.60 6.85
N ASN A 175 -1.57 0.72 7.78
CA ASN A 175 -2.76 -0.13 7.70
C ASN A 175 -3.96 0.65 8.25
N CYS A 176 -5.11 0.45 7.63
CA CYS A 176 -6.39 0.98 8.12
C CYS A 176 -7.28 -0.13 8.66
N ASP A 177 -6.76 -1.34 8.83
CA ASP A 177 -7.50 -2.53 9.30
C ASP A 177 -7.86 -2.48 10.79
N GLY A 178 -7.34 -1.52 11.55
CA GLY A 178 -7.59 -1.32 12.98
C GLY A 178 -7.03 -2.43 13.89
N LEU A 179 -6.25 -3.38 13.36
CA LEU A 179 -5.80 -4.55 14.12
C LEU A 179 -4.78 -4.20 15.21
N HIS A 180 -4.02 -3.10 15.07
CA HIS A 180 -3.15 -2.60 16.15
C HIS A 180 -3.94 -2.10 17.36
N LEU A 181 -5.01 -1.33 17.15
CA LEU A 181 -5.87 -0.88 18.23
C LEU A 181 -6.51 -2.08 18.93
N ARG A 182 -7.02 -3.03 18.13
CA ARG A 182 -7.70 -4.23 18.59
C ARG A 182 -6.78 -5.24 19.29
N SER A 183 -5.47 -5.22 19.01
CA SER A 183 -4.50 -6.08 19.71
C SER A 183 -4.18 -5.62 21.13
N GLY A 184 -4.63 -4.42 21.53
CA GLY A 184 -4.30 -3.84 22.84
C GLY A 184 -3.26 -2.73 22.80
N LEU A 185 -2.70 -2.40 21.63
CA LEU A 185 -1.72 -1.32 21.53
C LEU A 185 -2.39 0.03 21.86
N PRO A 186 -1.87 0.79 22.84
CA PRO A 186 -2.54 2.00 23.29
C PRO A 186 -2.42 3.12 22.25
N ARG A 187 -3.48 3.91 22.13
CA ARG A 187 -3.61 4.98 21.12
C ARG A 187 -2.46 6.00 21.14
N HIS A 188 -1.91 6.30 22.32
CA HIS A 188 -0.80 7.26 22.44
C HIS A 188 0.51 6.75 21.81
N ALA A 189 0.68 5.43 21.68
CA ALA A 189 1.84 4.79 21.08
C ALA A 189 1.61 4.39 19.61
N LEU A 190 0.51 4.85 19.00
CA LEU A 190 0.11 4.47 17.64
C LEU A 190 -0.12 5.71 16.76
N SER A 191 0.41 5.63 15.53
CA SER A 191 0.11 6.56 14.45
C SER A 191 -0.44 5.81 13.24
N GLU A 192 -1.72 5.99 12.93
CA GLU A 192 -2.41 5.31 11.83
C GLU A 192 -2.42 6.23 10.60
N LEU A 193 -1.28 6.37 9.93
CA LEU A 193 -1.01 7.42 8.94
C LEU A 193 -2.01 7.48 7.77
N HIS A 194 -2.72 6.39 7.51
CA HIS A 194 -3.71 6.27 6.45
C HIS A 194 -5.15 6.14 6.97
N GLY A 195 -5.40 6.35 8.26
CA GLY A 195 -6.71 6.20 8.89
C GLY A 195 -6.96 4.81 9.43
N ASN A 196 -8.17 4.60 9.93
CA ASN A 196 -8.66 3.37 10.53
C ASN A 196 -10.14 3.16 10.14
N MET A 197 -10.45 1.99 9.58
CA MET A 197 -11.77 1.66 9.05
C MET A 197 -12.87 1.57 10.12
N PHE A 198 -12.52 1.55 11.40
CA PHE A 198 -13.47 1.56 12.52
C PHE A 198 -13.69 2.95 13.11
N ILE A 199 -13.02 3.99 12.58
CA ILE A 199 -13.06 5.34 13.15
C ILE A 199 -13.67 6.31 12.14
N GLU A 200 -14.75 6.97 12.57
CA GLU A 200 -15.29 8.16 11.93
C GLU A 200 -15.14 9.38 12.85
N VAL A 201 -15.12 10.56 12.27
CA VAL A 201 -14.80 11.81 12.98
C VAL A 201 -15.76 12.93 12.61
N CYS A 202 -16.07 13.76 13.59
CA CYS A 202 -16.67 15.07 13.35
C CYS A 202 -15.56 16.11 13.25
N ALA A 203 -15.26 16.55 12.03
CA ALA A 203 -14.27 17.60 11.76
C ALA A 203 -14.81 19.04 11.98
N SER A 204 -16.11 19.21 12.19
CA SER A 204 -16.73 20.51 12.48
C SER A 204 -16.68 20.90 13.96
N CYS A 205 -16.47 19.92 14.86
CA CYS A 205 -16.24 20.21 16.27
C CYS A 205 -14.81 20.72 16.50
N SER A 206 -14.63 21.56 17.51
CA SER A 206 -13.31 21.98 18.00
C SER A 206 -13.17 21.65 19.50
N PRO A 207 -12.27 20.73 19.91
CA PRO A 207 -11.48 19.86 19.04
C PRO A 207 -12.34 18.86 18.26
N ALA A 208 -11.77 18.27 17.20
CA ALA A 208 -12.43 17.23 16.43
C ALA A 208 -12.79 16.04 17.32
N ARG A 209 -13.95 15.42 17.08
CA ARG A 209 -14.46 14.32 17.91
C ARG A 209 -14.43 13.01 17.15
N GLU A 210 -13.87 11.98 17.76
CA GLU A 210 -13.79 10.64 17.18
C GLU A 210 -14.93 9.75 17.68
N PHE A 211 -15.39 8.87 16.79
CA PHE A 211 -16.39 7.85 17.06
C PHE A 211 -15.84 6.53 16.54
N ILE A 212 -15.41 5.68 17.47
CA ILE A 212 -14.99 4.31 17.19
C ILE A 212 -16.26 3.47 17.08
N ARG A 213 -16.35 2.63 16.04
CA ARG A 213 -17.50 1.77 15.74
C ARG A 213 -17.06 0.31 15.71
N LEU A 214 -18.02 -0.59 15.89
CA LEU A 214 -17.78 -2.03 15.80
C LEU A 214 -17.87 -2.55 14.35
N PHE A 215 -18.14 -1.69 13.38
CA PHE A 215 -18.24 -2.05 11.96
C PHE A 215 -17.35 -1.15 11.09
N ASP A 216 -17.13 -1.58 9.86
CA ASP A 216 -16.42 -0.81 8.84
C ASP A 216 -17.22 0.46 8.45
N VAL A 217 -16.70 1.64 8.78
CA VAL A 217 -17.36 2.92 8.49
C VAL A 217 -17.23 3.36 7.03
N THR A 218 -16.48 2.63 6.20
CA THR A 218 -16.06 3.04 4.85
C THR A 218 -16.98 2.56 3.72
N GLU A 219 -18.09 1.90 4.06
CA GLU A 219 -19.06 1.36 3.10
C GLU A 219 -19.55 2.39 2.07
N ARG A 220 -19.82 3.62 2.52
CA ARG A 220 -20.37 4.71 1.69
C ARG A 220 -19.32 5.69 1.18
N THR A 221 -18.05 5.41 1.44
CA THR A 221 -16.97 6.37 1.24
C THR A 221 -16.02 5.96 0.11
N ALA A 222 -15.31 6.94 -0.42
CA ALA A 222 -14.40 6.79 -1.55
C ALA A 222 -13.42 7.97 -1.63
N LEU A 223 -12.49 7.89 -2.59
CA LEU A 223 -11.60 9.00 -2.95
C LEU A 223 -12.39 10.31 -3.10
N HIS A 224 -12.01 11.32 -2.31
CA HIS A 224 -12.62 12.65 -2.22
C HIS A 224 -14.06 12.70 -1.71
N ARG A 225 -14.58 11.59 -1.17
CA ARG A 225 -15.92 11.47 -0.58
C ARG A 225 -15.83 10.69 0.72
N HIS A 226 -15.68 11.41 1.83
CA HIS A 226 -15.49 10.81 3.16
C HIS A 226 -16.74 10.80 4.04
N GLY A 227 -17.84 11.43 3.59
CA GLY A 227 -19.09 11.49 4.37
C GLY A 227 -19.65 10.09 4.61
N THR A 228 -19.85 9.73 5.89
CA THR A 228 -20.33 8.40 6.25
C THR A 228 -21.85 8.29 6.21
N GLY A 229 -22.56 9.41 5.99
CA GLY A 229 -24.01 9.49 6.04
C GLY A 229 -24.60 9.52 7.45
N ARG A 230 -23.77 9.50 8.50
CA ARG A 230 -24.17 9.65 9.91
C ARG A 230 -23.93 11.08 10.39
N LEU A 231 -24.66 11.52 11.42
CA LEU A 231 -24.58 12.89 11.92
C LEU A 231 -23.92 12.94 13.29
N CYS A 232 -23.10 13.97 13.52
CA CYS A 232 -22.51 14.20 14.83
C CYS A 232 -23.62 14.45 15.87
N PRO A 233 -23.64 13.72 17.00
CA PRO A 233 -24.64 13.93 18.04
C PRO A 233 -24.52 15.28 18.73
N HIS A 234 -23.39 15.99 18.58
CA HIS A 234 -23.15 17.29 19.22
C HIS A 234 -23.50 18.48 18.33
N CYS A 235 -23.03 18.49 17.08
CA CYS A 235 -23.17 19.64 16.20
C CYS A 235 -23.97 19.35 14.92
N ARG A 236 -24.49 18.12 14.77
CA ARG A 236 -25.29 17.65 13.62
C ARG A 236 -24.62 17.72 12.25
N ALA A 237 -23.36 18.11 12.18
CA ALA A 237 -22.56 18.01 10.95
C ALA A 237 -22.32 16.55 10.57
N GLU A 238 -22.16 16.28 9.28
CA GLU A 238 -21.89 14.93 8.78
C GLU A 238 -20.56 14.39 9.32
N LEU A 239 -20.58 13.15 9.80
CA LEU A 239 -19.37 12.41 10.19
C LEU A 239 -18.60 11.98 8.95
N ARG A 240 -17.28 11.91 9.08
CA ARG A 240 -16.37 11.56 8.00
C ARG A 240 -15.52 10.36 8.39
N ASP A 241 -15.21 9.47 7.46
CA ASP A 241 -14.18 8.45 7.71
C ASP A 241 -12.80 9.10 7.93
N THR A 242 -11.84 8.28 8.36
CA THR A 242 -10.45 8.71 8.59
C THR A 242 -9.49 8.29 7.47
N ILE A 243 -9.98 7.63 6.42
CA ILE A 243 -9.16 6.98 5.40
C ILE A 243 -8.47 8.04 4.53
N VAL A 244 -7.16 7.87 4.35
CA VAL A 244 -6.37 8.69 3.41
C VAL A 244 -6.14 7.88 2.14
N HIS A 245 -6.87 8.19 1.07
CA HIS A 245 -6.68 7.50 -0.20
C HIS A 245 -5.41 7.97 -0.92
N PHE A 246 -4.95 7.17 -1.87
CA PHE A 246 -3.81 7.53 -2.70
C PHE A 246 -4.13 8.81 -3.51
N GLY A 247 -3.27 9.82 -3.37
CA GLY A 247 -3.46 11.14 -4.00
C GLY A 247 -4.06 12.18 -3.06
N GLU A 248 -4.46 11.79 -1.85
CA GLU A 248 -4.96 12.70 -0.81
C GLU A 248 -3.89 13.07 0.20
N ARG A 249 -4.15 14.17 0.90
CA ARG A 249 -3.42 14.56 2.10
C ARG A 249 -4.34 14.38 3.30
N GLY A 250 -3.92 13.57 4.27
CA GLY A 250 -4.64 13.47 5.53
C GLY A 250 -4.60 14.80 6.29
N THR A 251 -5.76 15.29 6.71
CA THR A 251 -5.92 16.56 7.43
C THR A 251 -6.28 16.40 8.90
N LEU A 252 -6.58 15.18 9.33
CA LEU A 252 -6.97 14.87 10.70
C LEU A 252 -5.73 14.73 11.60
N GLU A 253 -5.83 15.23 12.83
CA GLU A 253 -4.79 15.03 13.84
C GLU A 253 -4.79 13.59 14.35
N GLN A 254 -5.96 13.08 14.77
CA GLN A 254 -6.17 11.70 15.18
C GLN A 254 -7.14 11.03 14.19
N PRO A 255 -6.97 9.73 13.88
CA PRO A 255 -5.95 8.80 14.38
C PRO A 255 -4.60 8.88 13.62
N LEU A 256 -4.46 9.81 12.66
CA LEU A 256 -3.28 9.86 11.78
C LEU A 256 -1.98 10.07 12.57
N ASN A 257 -2.02 10.94 13.57
CA ASN A 257 -0.95 11.24 14.53
C ASN A 257 0.42 11.40 13.85
N TRP A 258 0.47 12.22 12.79
CA TRP A 258 1.70 12.52 12.05
C TRP A 258 2.75 13.21 12.93
N LYS A 259 2.31 14.01 13.92
CA LYS A 259 3.19 14.65 14.89
C LYS A 259 3.89 13.61 15.76
N GLY A 260 3.15 12.70 16.39
CA GLY A 260 3.72 11.61 17.19
C GLY A 260 4.63 10.70 16.37
N ALA A 261 4.28 10.39 15.12
CA ALA A 261 5.14 9.60 14.24
C ALA A 261 6.49 10.27 13.97
N ALA A 262 6.49 11.60 13.72
CA ALA A 262 7.71 12.35 13.47
C ALA A 262 8.56 12.51 14.75
N GLU A 263 7.93 12.77 15.89
CA GLU A 263 8.59 12.89 17.20
C GLU A 263 9.24 11.56 17.62
N ALA A 264 8.53 10.44 17.44
CA ALA A 264 9.07 9.11 17.71
C ALA A 264 10.23 8.78 16.77
N ALA A 265 10.11 9.06 15.47
CA ALA A 265 11.18 8.85 14.51
C ALA A 265 12.43 9.69 14.83
N GLN A 266 12.24 10.89 15.36
CA GLN A 266 13.33 11.76 15.80
C GLN A 266 14.07 11.19 17.02
N GLN A 267 13.38 10.55 17.94
CA GLN A 267 13.98 9.94 19.14
C GLN A 267 14.59 8.57 18.88
N ALA A 268 14.17 7.90 17.79
CA ALA A 268 14.60 6.55 17.48
C ALA A 268 16.12 6.41 17.27
N ASP A 269 16.67 5.35 17.84
CA ASP A 269 17.98 4.78 17.50
C ASP A 269 17.85 3.48 16.67
N VAL A 270 16.69 2.82 16.75
CA VAL A 270 16.31 1.69 15.88
C VAL A 270 14.94 1.93 15.23
N ILE A 271 14.86 1.69 13.92
CA ILE A 271 13.59 1.58 13.19
C ILE A 271 13.47 0.16 12.65
N LEU A 272 12.37 -0.52 12.98
CA LEU A 272 12.05 -1.84 12.47
C LEU A 272 10.83 -1.77 11.54
N CYS A 273 11.03 -2.04 10.26
CA CYS A 273 9.97 -2.08 9.26
C CYS A 273 9.44 -3.51 9.07
N LEU A 274 8.14 -3.72 9.26
CA LEU A 274 7.48 -5.02 9.14
C LEU A 274 6.42 -5.00 8.03
N GLY A 275 6.53 -5.91 7.06
CA GLY A 275 5.46 -6.17 6.09
C GLY A 275 5.09 -4.97 5.22
N SER A 276 6.03 -4.07 4.96
CA SER A 276 5.80 -2.88 4.14
C SER A 276 6.74 -2.79 2.94
N SER A 277 6.17 -2.51 1.77
CA SER A 277 6.96 -2.17 0.57
C SER A 277 7.70 -0.83 0.69
N LEU A 278 7.37 -0.01 1.70
CA LEU A 278 7.90 1.35 1.93
C LEU A 278 7.78 2.33 0.74
N LYS A 279 7.01 1.98 -0.30
CA LYS A 279 6.86 2.81 -1.52
C LYS A 279 6.18 4.15 -1.24
N VAL A 280 5.34 4.22 -0.20
CA VAL A 280 4.70 5.45 0.29
C VAL A 280 5.64 6.19 1.24
N LEU A 281 6.00 5.56 2.37
CA LEU A 281 6.79 6.22 3.42
C LEU A 281 8.18 6.69 2.98
N LYS A 282 8.80 6.11 1.93
CA LYS A 282 10.14 6.50 1.47
C LYS A 282 10.34 8.01 1.23
N LYS A 283 9.27 8.74 0.91
CA LYS A 283 9.29 10.16 0.55
C LYS A 283 9.29 11.10 1.75
N TYR A 284 8.93 10.62 2.94
CA TYR A 284 8.75 11.46 4.12
C TYR A 284 10.04 11.54 4.92
N SER A 285 10.87 12.54 4.62
CA SER A 285 12.20 12.72 5.22
C SER A 285 12.20 12.72 6.76
N CYS A 286 11.16 13.28 7.39
CA CYS A 286 10.99 13.33 8.84
C CYS A 286 10.91 11.92 9.47
N LEU A 287 10.31 10.94 8.80
CA LEU A 287 10.20 9.56 9.30
C LEU A 287 11.51 8.76 9.19
N TRP A 288 12.54 9.31 8.55
CA TRP A 288 13.83 8.61 8.36
C TRP A 288 15.02 9.42 8.87
N CYS A 289 14.77 10.52 9.57
CA CYS A 289 15.81 11.45 10.02
C CYS A 289 16.79 11.84 8.89
N MET A 290 16.30 12.07 7.66
CA MET A 290 17.17 12.33 6.50
C MET A 290 17.97 13.65 6.64
N ASN A 291 17.52 14.55 7.51
CA ASN A 291 18.24 15.78 7.90
C ASN A 291 19.49 15.51 8.74
N ARG A 292 19.67 14.30 9.29
CA ARG A 292 20.87 13.90 10.04
C ARG A 292 21.94 13.30 9.10
N PRO A 293 23.23 13.43 9.45
CA PRO A 293 24.31 12.65 8.85
C PRO A 293 24.01 11.15 8.93
N ALA A 294 24.45 10.36 7.93
CA ALA A 294 24.09 8.94 7.82
C ALA A 294 24.45 8.11 9.07
N ASN A 295 25.58 8.40 9.71
CA ASN A 295 26.04 7.75 10.95
C ASN A 295 25.26 8.17 12.22
N ARG A 296 24.40 9.19 12.14
CA ARG A 296 23.53 9.66 13.23
C ARG A 296 22.04 9.36 12.99
N ARG A 297 21.74 8.61 11.92
CA ARG A 297 20.38 8.13 11.66
C ARG A 297 20.12 6.85 12.46
N PRO A 298 18.85 6.56 12.80
CA PRO A 298 18.51 5.29 13.41
C PRO A 298 18.96 4.12 12.52
N LYS A 299 19.43 3.04 13.15
CA LYS A 299 19.71 1.78 12.48
C LYS A 299 18.40 1.21 11.94
N LEU A 300 18.39 0.85 10.66
CA LEU A 300 17.18 0.44 9.96
C LEU A 300 17.18 -1.08 9.75
N TYR A 301 16.16 -1.74 10.28
CA TYR A 301 15.92 -3.16 10.11
C TYR A 301 14.65 -3.34 9.27
N ILE A 302 14.68 -4.23 8.29
CA ILE A 302 13.54 -4.46 7.40
C ILE A 302 13.23 -5.95 7.35
N VAL A 303 11.97 -6.30 7.63
CA VAL A 303 11.39 -7.63 7.44
C VAL A 303 10.35 -7.54 6.35
N ASN A 304 10.67 -8.03 5.15
CA ASN A 304 9.75 -8.03 4.02
C ASN A 304 10.22 -9.03 2.95
N LEU A 305 9.29 -9.78 2.35
CA LEU A 305 9.59 -10.76 1.31
C LEU A 305 10.06 -10.13 -0.01
N GLN A 306 9.55 -8.94 -0.33
CA GLN A 306 9.89 -8.22 -1.56
C GLN A 306 10.93 -7.10 -1.32
N TRP A 307 11.52 -6.62 -2.42
CA TRP A 307 12.36 -5.43 -2.44
C TRP A 307 11.66 -4.20 -1.88
N THR A 308 12.40 -3.39 -1.11
CA THR A 308 11.95 -2.07 -0.67
C THR A 308 12.88 -0.94 -1.15
N PRO A 309 12.36 0.28 -1.35
CA PRO A 309 13.16 1.46 -1.68
C PRO A 309 14.22 1.86 -0.66
N LYS A 310 14.23 1.24 0.52
CA LYS A 310 15.15 1.55 1.62
C LYS A 310 16.12 0.41 1.92
N ASP A 311 16.12 -0.67 1.15
CA ASP A 311 16.99 -1.84 1.38
C ASP A 311 18.48 -1.43 1.46
N ASN A 312 18.96 -0.53 0.59
CA ASN A 312 20.35 -0.04 0.60
C ASN A 312 20.72 0.82 1.82
N LEU A 313 19.73 1.26 2.61
CA LEU A 313 19.93 2.01 3.85
C LEU A 313 19.73 1.12 5.09
N ALA A 314 19.30 -0.13 4.91
CA ALA A 314 19.05 -1.04 6.01
C ALA A 314 20.38 -1.57 6.56
N THR A 315 20.51 -1.55 7.89
CA THR A 315 21.54 -2.28 8.61
C THR A 315 21.35 -3.78 8.41
N LEU A 316 20.11 -4.25 8.41
CA LEU A 316 19.77 -5.65 8.17
C LEU A 316 18.44 -5.79 7.43
N LYS A 317 18.45 -6.64 6.41
CA LYS A 317 17.25 -7.05 5.66
C LYS A 317 17.00 -8.53 5.88
N ILE A 318 15.82 -8.85 6.39
CA ILE A 318 15.33 -10.20 6.62
C ILE A 318 14.23 -10.49 5.60
N HIS A 319 14.43 -11.57 4.84
CA HIS A 319 13.48 -12.08 3.88
C HIS A 319 12.71 -13.23 4.52
N GLY A 320 11.67 -12.90 5.28
CA GLY A 320 10.85 -13.89 5.97
C GLY A 320 9.42 -13.40 6.15
N LYS A 321 8.51 -14.34 6.41
CA LYS A 321 7.14 -14.01 6.83
C LYS A 321 7.20 -13.32 8.19
N CYS A 322 6.42 -12.25 8.37
CA CYS A 322 6.48 -11.44 9.60
C CYS A 322 6.20 -12.28 10.84
N ASP A 323 5.18 -13.14 10.83
CA ASP A 323 4.87 -14.00 11.98
C ASP A 323 6.02 -14.96 12.34
N ALA A 324 6.67 -15.57 11.35
CA ALA A 324 7.81 -16.46 11.60
C ALA A 324 9.01 -15.70 12.19
N VAL A 325 9.30 -14.51 11.67
CA VAL A 325 10.38 -13.66 12.17
C VAL A 325 10.09 -13.14 13.57
N MET A 326 8.86 -12.69 13.82
CA MET A 326 8.46 -12.19 15.14
C MET A 326 8.40 -13.30 16.18
N ALA A 327 7.99 -14.51 15.80
CA ALA A 327 8.02 -15.66 16.72
C ALA A 327 9.45 -15.97 17.19
N LEU A 328 10.39 -16.08 16.25
CA LEU A 328 11.81 -16.28 16.57
C LEU A 328 12.38 -15.10 17.37
N LEU A 329 11.98 -13.86 17.05
CA LEU A 329 12.43 -12.68 17.81
C LEU A 329 11.96 -12.75 19.26
N MET A 330 10.69 -13.09 19.49
CA MET A 330 10.15 -13.21 20.84
C MET A 330 10.83 -14.34 21.63
N GLU A 331 11.15 -15.45 20.97
CA GLU A 331 11.96 -16.54 21.55
C GLU A 331 13.36 -16.06 21.98
N GLU A 332 14.10 -15.36 21.11
CA GLU A 332 15.42 -14.80 21.42
C GLU A 332 15.37 -13.74 22.53
N LEU A 333 14.26 -13.02 22.65
CA LEU A 333 14.04 -12.04 23.72
C LEU A 333 13.53 -12.68 25.03
N GLY A 334 13.22 -13.98 25.04
CA GLY A 334 12.65 -14.68 26.19
C GLY A 334 11.24 -14.17 26.58
N LEU A 335 10.46 -13.68 25.61
CA LEU A 335 9.12 -13.14 25.83
C LEU A 335 8.04 -14.09 25.31
N GLU A 336 7.06 -14.38 26.14
CA GLU A 336 5.90 -15.16 25.74
C GLU A 336 5.01 -14.37 24.77
N ILE A 337 4.53 -15.03 23.72
CA ILE A 337 3.60 -14.43 22.76
C ILE A 337 2.18 -14.63 23.28
N PRO A 338 1.45 -13.55 23.57
CA PRO A 338 0.09 -13.65 24.06
C PRO A 338 -0.85 -14.10 22.92
N VAL A 339 -1.74 -15.04 23.22
CA VAL A 339 -2.85 -15.38 22.32
C VAL A 339 -3.86 -14.23 22.34
N TYR A 340 -4.34 -13.82 21.16
CA TYR A 340 -5.39 -12.81 21.07
C TYR A 340 -6.65 -13.30 21.78
N ASN A 341 -7.12 -12.53 22.75
CA ASN A 341 -8.37 -12.80 23.46
C ASN A 341 -9.39 -11.74 23.07
N ARG A 342 -10.38 -12.14 22.25
CA ARG A 342 -11.45 -11.25 21.78
C ARG A 342 -12.24 -10.60 22.92
N SER A 343 -12.42 -11.25 24.07
CA SER A 343 -13.10 -10.62 25.23
C SER A 343 -12.35 -9.40 25.79
N GLN A 344 -11.05 -9.29 25.49
CA GLN A 344 -10.17 -8.20 25.91
C GLN A 344 -9.87 -7.21 24.78
N ASP A 345 -10.52 -7.33 23.61
CA ASP A 345 -10.36 -6.37 22.51
C ASP A 345 -10.79 -4.98 22.98
N PRO A 346 -9.88 -3.98 23.03
CA PRO A 346 -10.19 -2.64 23.52
C PRO A 346 -11.33 -1.97 22.74
N ILE A 347 -11.58 -2.38 21.49
CA ILE A 347 -12.61 -1.78 20.65
C ILE A 347 -13.99 -1.82 21.31
N PHE A 348 -14.31 -2.86 22.08
CA PHE A 348 -15.61 -2.97 22.76
C PHE A 348 -15.80 -1.90 23.84
N SER A 349 -14.74 -1.55 24.56
CA SER A 349 -14.78 -0.48 25.56
C SER A 349 -14.75 0.93 24.96
N LEU A 350 -14.14 1.05 23.77
CA LEU A 350 -13.95 2.33 23.09
C LEU A 350 -15.10 2.69 22.15
N ALA A 351 -15.85 1.69 21.67
CA ALA A 351 -16.89 1.88 20.69
C ALA A 351 -18.04 2.74 21.24
N LYS A 352 -18.50 3.67 20.41
CA LYS A 352 -19.68 4.48 20.70
C LYS A 352 -20.88 3.84 20.00
N PRO A 353 -21.99 3.54 20.71
CA PRO A 353 -23.18 2.97 20.08
C PRO A 353 -23.79 3.96 19.09
N LEU A 354 -24.49 3.43 18.08
CA LEU A 354 -25.34 4.22 17.20
C LEU A 354 -26.60 4.64 17.95
N CYS A 355 -27.18 5.79 17.59
CA CYS A 355 -28.54 6.08 18.06
C CYS A 355 -29.55 5.17 17.36
N PRO A 356 -30.75 4.94 17.91
CA PRO A 356 -31.75 4.06 17.31
C PRO A 356 -32.10 4.38 15.85
N GLN A 357 -32.10 5.68 15.48
CA GLN A 357 -32.38 6.07 14.09
C GLN A 357 -31.24 5.72 13.11
N GLU A 358 -30.02 5.53 13.62
CA GLU A 358 -28.83 5.24 12.82
C GLU A 358 -28.54 3.75 12.68
N GLN A 359 -29.27 2.85 13.36
CA GLN A 359 -29.02 1.40 13.32
C GLN A 359 -29.04 0.82 11.89
N LYS A 360 -29.84 1.40 10.98
CA LYS A 360 -29.91 0.99 9.56
C LYS A 360 -28.93 1.76 8.65
N SER A 361 -27.97 2.50 9.21
CA SER A 361 -27.04 3.35 8.45
C SER A 361 -25.91 2.57 7.78
N HIS A 362 -25.67 1.30 8.15
CA HIS A 362 -24.67 0.42 7.56
C HIS A 362 -25.26 -0.97 7.27
N THR A 363 -24.60 -1.69 6.36
CA THR A 363 -24.84 -3.12 6.09
C THR A 363 -23.65 -3.99 6.47
N ARG A 364 -22.52 -3.36 6.86
CA ARG A 364 -21.32 -4.02 7.34
C ARG A 364 -21.58 -4.79 8.63
N LYS A 365 -21.03 -6.00 8.75
CA LYS A 365 -21.13 -6.80 9.97
C LYS A 365 -20.41 -6.10 11.11
N GLU A 366 -21.03 -6.18 12.28
CA GLU A 366 -20.41 -5.72 13.51
C GLU A 366 -19.47 -6.79 14.08
N ILE A 367 -18.37 -6.33 14.66
CA ILE A 367 -17.57 -7.12 15.57
C ILE A 367 -18.39 -7.28 16.84
N VAL A 368 -18.67 -8.53 17.18
CA VAL A 368 -19.40 -8.89 18.40
C VAL A 368 -18.46 -9.47 19.46
N PRO A 369 -18.73 -9.24 20.75
CA PRO A 369 -17.99 -9.87 21.84
C PRO A 369 -18.26 -11.38 21.87
N PRO A 370 -17.39 -12.19 22.52
CA PRO A 370 -17.53 -13.65 22.51
C PRO A 370 -18.88 -14.17 23.02
N ALA A 371 -19.43 -13.56 24.07
CA ALA A 371 -20.73 -13.95 24.64
C ALA A 371 -21.90 -13.80 23.64
N ALA A 372 -21.78 -12.92 22.64
CA ALA A 372 -22.80 -12.72 21.61
C ALA A 372 -22.60 -13.63 20.38
N LEU A 373 -21.50 -14.39 20.29
CA LEU A 373 -21.29 -15.35 19.20
C LEU A 373 -22.12 -16.63 19.39
N GLU A 374 -22.43 -17.00 20.64
CA GLU A 374 -23.25 -18.18 20.95
C GLU A 374 -24.68 -18.04 20.41
N ASP A 375 -25.26 -16.84 20.47
CA ASP A 375 -26.60 -16.54 19.91
C ASP A 375 -26.62 -16.51 18.38
N VAL A 376 -25.54 -16.03 17.74
CA VAL A 376 -25.48 -15.87 16.26
C VAL A 376 -25.30 -17.21 15.53
N SER A 377 -24.86 -18.27 16.23
CA SER A 377 -24.59 -19.57 15.60
C SER A 377 -25.86 -20.24 15.05
N GLN A 378 -27.04 -19.82 15.50
CA GLN A 378 -28.32 -20.36 15.05
C GLN A 378 -28.84 -19.72 13.74
N GLU A 379 -28.33 -18.56 13.32
CA GLU A 379 -28.81 -17.86 12.12
C GLU A 379 -27.99 -18.12 10.84
N VAL A 380 -26.79 -18.70 10.94
CA VAL A 380 -25.78 -18.67 9.86
C VAL A 380 -25.93 -19.81 8.82
N GLN A 381 -26.88 -20.74 8.97
CA GLN A 381 -27.06 -21.81 7.97
C GLN A 381 -27.74 -21.37 6.66
N ALA A 382 -28.16 -20.11 6.52
CA ALA A 382 -28.81 -19.63 5.29
C ALA A 382 -28.24 -18.28 4.84
N GLN A 383 -27.11 -18.29 4.12
CA GLN A 383 -26.78 -17.35 3.03
C GLN A 383 -25.33 -17.56 2.55
N GLY A 384 -25.16 -18.54 1.66
CA GLY A 384 -24.02 -18.57 0.75
C GLY A 384 -24.36 -17.76 -0.48
N GLU A 385 -23.68 -16.62 -0.66
CA GLU A 385 -23.29 -16.02 -1.94
C GLU A 385 -22.62 -14.66 -1.65
N GLY A 386 -21.32 -14.57 -1.89
CA GLY A 386 -20.54 -13.36 -1.66
C GLY A 386 -20.92 -12.28 -2.68
N THR A 387 -21.66 -11.27 -2.24
CA THR A 387 -21.92 -10.07 -3.04
C THR A 387 -20.63 -9.26 -3.17
N ALA A 388 -20.36 -8.77 -4.39
CA ALA A 388 -19.24 -7.88 -4.65
C ALA A 388 -19.45 -6.56 -3.91
N VAL A 389 -18.70 -6.36 -2.83
CA VAL A 389 -18.75 -5.13 -2.04
C VAL A 389 -18.29 -3.94 -2.89
N GLN A 390 -19.20 -2.99 -3.17
CA GLN A 390 -18.86 -1.68 -3.75
C GLN A 390 -18.57 -0.67 -2.63
N GLY A 391 -17.48 0.10 -2.75
CA GLY A 391 -17.05 1.06 -1.72
C GLY A 391 -16.10 0.45 -0.68
N GLY A 392 -15.21 1.26 -0.10
CA GLY A 392 -14.26 0.81 0.93
C GLY A 392 -12.83 1.37 0.81
N TRP A 393 -12.06 1.19 1.88
CA TRP A 393 -10.69 1.74 2.03
C TRP A 393 -9.65 1.28 0.99
N PHE A 394 -9.87 0.16 0.29
CA PHE A 394 -9.00 -0.28 -0.82
C PHE A 394 -9.11 0.57 -2.10
N GLY A 395 -9.82 1.70 -2.04
CA GLY A 395 -10.06 2.73 -3.06
C GLY A 395 -9.33 2.58 -4.40
N ARG A 396 -10.05 2.73 -5.52
CA ARG A 396 -9.59 2.63 -6.93
C ARG A 396 -8.53 3.68 -7.37
N GLY A 397 -7.76 4.26 -6.46
CA GLY A 397 -6.89 5.43 -6.65
C GLY A 397 -5.56 5.20 -7.40
N TYR A 398 -5.29 3.99 -7.93
CA TYR A 398 -4.15 3.75 -8.80
C TYR A 398 -4.54 3.09 -10.13
N SER A 399 -5.63 3.55 -10.75
CA SER A 399 -5.59 3.63 -12.20
C SER A 399 -4.57 4.71 -12.53
N LYS A 400 -3.29 4.34 -12.65
CA LYS A 400 -2.35 5.15 -13.45
C LYS A 400 -3.12 5.47 -14.70
N ALA A 401 -3.35 6.77 -14.93
CA ALA A 401 -3.93 7.29 -16.13
C ALA A 401 -3.51 6.35 -17.26
N ARG A 402 -4.48 5.56 -17.77
CA ARG A 402 -4.37 5.06 -19.13
C ARG A 402 -4.04 6.34 -19.85
N ARG A 403 -2.77 6.55 -20.23
CA ARG A 403 -2.44 7.50 -21.28
C ARG A 403 -3.44 7.07 -22.33
N LYS A 404 -4.49 7.88 -22.54
CA LYS A 404 -5.34 7.73 -23.70
C LYS A 404 -4.31 7.53 -24.78
N LYS A 405 -4.27 6.32 -25.38
CA LYS A 405 -3.70 6.23 -26.71
C LYS A 405 -4.45 7.35 -27.40
N LYS A 406 -3.75 8.44 -27.75
CA LYS A 406 -4.28 9.33 -28.76
C LYS A 406 -4.54 8.37 -29.90
N THR A 407 -5.81 7.99 -30.06
CA THR A 407 -6.36 7.65 -31.35
C THR A 407 -5.94 8.84 -32.20
N LEU A 408 -4.87 8.60 -32.96
CA LEU A 408 -4.52 9.44 -34.08
C LEU A 408 -5.52 9.12 -35.17
#